data_AF-A0A502BJ65-F1
#
_entry.id   AF-A0A502BJ65-F1
#
_cell.length_a   1.000
_cell.length_b   1.000
_cell.length_c   1.000
_cell.angle_alpha   90.00
_cell.angle_beta   90.00
_cell.angle_gamma   90.00
#
_symmetry.space_group_name_H-M   'P 1'
#
loop_
_entity.id
_entity.type
_entity.pdbx_description
1 polymer ?
#
loop_
_entity_poly.entity_id
_entity_poly.type
_entity_poly.pdbx_seq_one_letter_code
_entity_poly.pdbx_strand_id
1 'polypeptide(L)'
;MFEIKPAYSEGPCGDTLMVVDEGRDVWLQRVKGNGTEPGDYFKLVWKGQQIVFFVDPEIRYDERGDYYIVKHIAQFGGSPYVSNGKGQTIQLHAWHADSPEQEREAMLLAIEALLVYGGFYDGYEHADGIIRVEFEGRLYTKSDFELP
;
A
#
# COMPACT_ATOMS: atom_id res chain seq x y z
N MET A 1 5.31 -2.82 -15.08
CA MET A 1 6.08 -2.37 -13.91
C MET A 1 5.34 -1.19 -13.31
N PHE A 2 5.34 -1.06 -11.99
CA PHE A 2 4.76 0.10 -11.33
C PHE A 2 5.55 1.39 -11.65
N GLU A 3 4.84 2.50 -11.70
CA GLU A 3 5.37 3.86 -11.89
C GLU A 3 4.64 4.81 -10.95
N ILE A 4 5.24 5.95 -10.63
CA ILE A 4 4.61 6.98 -9.81
C ILE A 4 4.05 8.06 -10.73
N LYS A 5 2.75 8.31 -10.67
CA LYS A 5 2.04 9.28 -11.53
C LYS A 5 1.06 10.13 -10.72
N PRO A 6 0.63 11.28 -11.28
CA PRO A 6 -0.56 11.98 -10.77
C PRO A 6 -1.76 11.03 -10.71
N ALA A 7 -2.55 11.12 -9.65
CA ALA A 7 -3.74 10.29 -9.49
C ALA A 7 -4.77 10.58 -10.60
N TYR A 8 -5.47 9.53 -11.08
CA TYR A 8 -6.50 9.68 -12.13
C TYR A 8 -7.64 10.64 -11.75
N SER A 9 -7.89 10.82 -10.44
CA SER A 9 -8.84 11.79 -9.91
C SER A 9 -8.48 12.15 -8.48
N GLU A 10 -8.72 13.41 -8.10
CA GLU A 10 -8.73 13.84 -6.69
C GLU A 10 -9.97 13.28 -5.99
N GLY A 11 -9.93 12.00 -5.64
CA GLY A 11 -10.91 11.42 -4.74
C GLY A 11 -10.89 12.17 -3.40
N PRO A 12 -12.01 12.29 -2.69
CA PRO A 12 -12.13 13.14 -1.50
C PRO A 12 -11.12 12.83 -0.39
N CYS A 13 -10.58 11.60 -0.35
CA CYS A 13 -9.61 11.14 0.63
C CYS A 13 -8.26 10.70 0.05
N GLY A 14 -8.06 10.73 -1.28
CA GLY A 14 -6.83 10.22 -1.89
C GLY A 14 -5.70 11.26 -1.92
N ASP A 15 -4.45 10.79 -1.89
CA ASP A 15 -3.30 11.65 -2.21
C ASP A 15 -3.28 12.06 -3.69
N THR A 16 -2.52 13.10 -4.04
CA THR A 16 -2.44 13.62 -5.42
C THR A 16 -1.62 12.74 -6.36
N LEU A 17 -0.86 11.80 -5.82
CA LEU A 17 -0.07 10.80 -6.55
C LEU A 17 -0.66 9.40 -6.38
N MET A 18 -0.25 8.50 -7.24
CA MET A 18 -0.52 7.07 -7.16
C MET A 18 0.68 6.26 -7.69
N VAL A 19 0.76 5.01 -7.26
CA VAL A 19 1.65 3.99 -7.83
C VAL A 19 0.82 3.17 -8.81
N VAL A 20 1.22 3.04 -10.07
CA VAL A 20 0.39 2.45 -11.13
C VAL A 20 1.17 1.53 -12.05
N ASP A 21 0.61 0.36 -12.35
CA ASP A 21 1.05 -0.52 -13.42
C ASP A 21 -0.12 -0.71 -14.41
N GLU A 22 -0.08 0.05 -15.49
CA GLU A 22 -1.11 0.03 -16.53
C GLU A 22 -1.18 -1.33 -17.25
N GLY A 23 -0.06 -2.05 -17.36
CA GLY A 23 -0.02 -3.36 -18.03
C GLY A 23 -0.79 -4.44 -17.27
N ARG A 24 -0.88 -4.31 -15.94
CA ARG A 24 -1.64 -5.21 -15.07
C ARG A 24 -2.99 -4.64 -14.62
N ASP A 25 -3.37 -3.47 -15.13
CA ASP A 25 -4.56 -2.70 -14.75
C ASP A 25 -4.69 -2.58 -13.23
N VAL A 26 -3.63 -2.07 -12.61
CA VAL A 26 -3.52 -1.97 -11.15
C VAL A 26 -2.92 -0.64 -10.74
N TRP A 27 -3.48 -0.03 -9.70
CA TRP A 27 -2.89 1.15 -9.07
C TRP A 27 -3.18 1.21 -7.58
N LEU A 28 -2.29 1.85 -6.84
CA LEU A 28 -2.32 2.04 -5.41
C LEU A 28 -2.30 3.54 -5.10
N GLN A 29 -3.15 3.95 -4.17
CA GLN A 29 -3.18 5.31 -3.65
C GLN A 29 -3.32 5.27 -2.14
N ARG A 30 -2.53 6.08 -1.43
CA ARG A 30 -2.74 6.31 0.00
C ARG A 30 -4.04 7.08 0.22
N VAL A 31 -4.81 6.64 1.22
CA VAL A 31 -6.05 7.25 1.66
C VAL A 31 -5.79 8.00 2.96
N LYS A 32 -5.96 9.32 2.94
CA LYS A 32 -5.93 10.16 4.14
C LYS A 32 -7.01 9.70 5.11
N GLY A 33 -6.68 9.58 6.39
CA GLY A 33 -7.72 9.45 7.41
C GLY A 33 -7.42 8.64 8.66
N ASN A 34 -6.18 8.24 8.96
CA ASN A 34 -5.90 7.74 10.30
C ASN A 34 -5.59 8.91 11.26
N GLY A 35 -6.63 9.48 11.86
CA GLY A 35 -6.50 10.63 12.75
C GLY A 35 -6.04 10.28 14.17
N THR A 36 -5.86 9.00 14.51
CA THR A 36 -5.65 8.55 15.89
C THR A 36 -4.56 7.50 16.08
N GLU A 37 -4.18 6.73 15.06
CA GLU A 37 -3.17 5.66 15.19
C GLU A 37 -2.00 5.85 14.19
N PRO A 38 -0.80 5.32 14.50
CA PRO A 38 0.27 5.21 13.52
C PRO A 38 -0.18 4.34 12.34
N GLY A 39 0.22 4.70 11.12
CA GLY A 39 -0.12 3.93 9.92
C GLY A 39 -1.18 4.58 9.05
N ASP A 40 -1.43 3.96 7.90
CA ASP A 40 -2.18 4.56 6.80
C ASP A 40 -3.12 3.56 6.12
N TYR A 41 -4.28 4.05 5.70
CA TYR A 41 -5.12 3.30 4.79
C TYR A 41 -4.63 3.47 3.35
N PHE A 42 -4.73 2.40 2.59
CA PHE A 42 -4.42 2.38 1.17
C PHE A 42 -5.60 1.80 0.40
N LYS A 43 -5.71 2.25 -0.84
CA LYS A 43 -6.67 1.75 -1.81
C LYS A 43 -5.88 1.21 -3.00
N LEU A 44 -5.92 -0.10 -3.18
CA LEU A 44 -5.53 -0.76 -4.41
C LEU A 44 -6.77 -0.87 -5.30
N VAL A 45 -6.64 -0.52 -6.57
CA VAL A 45 -7.63 -0.87 -7.58
C VAL A 45 -6.97 -1.81 -8.56
N TRP A 46 -7.58 -2.97 -8.78
CA TRP A 46 -7.05 -4.03 -9.62
C TRP A 46 -8.17 -4.58 -10.50
N LYS A 47 -8.01 -4.49 -11.83
CA LYS A 47 -9.03 -4.92 -12.81
C LYS A 47 -10.41 -4.31 -12.52
N GLY A 48 -10.43 -3.05 -12.12
CA GLY A 48 -11.63 -2.30 -11.73
C GLY A 48 -12.20 -2.62 -10.34
N GLN A 49 -11.65 -3.60 -9.61
CA GLN A 49 -12.06 -3.91 -8.23
C GLN A 49 -11.30 -3.05 -7.24
N GLN A 50 -12.00 -2.44 -6.28
CA GLN A 50 -11.39 -1.63 -5.24
C GLN A 50 -11.15 -2.47 -3.98
N ILE A 51 -9.92 -2.47 -3.48
CA ILE A 51 -9.47 -3.20 -2.30
C ILE A 51 -8.84 -2.20 -1.35
N VAL A 52 -9.39 -2.10 -0.14
CA VAL A 52 -8.90 -1.20 0.89
C VAL A 52 -8.22 -2.00 1.98
N PHE A 53 -7.10 -1.49 2.46
CA PHE A 53 -6.30 -2.16 3.46
C PHE A 53 -5.57 -1.15 4.35
N PHE A 54 -5.19 -1.60 5.54
CA PHE A 54 -4.49 -0.78 6.52
C PHE A 54 -3.05 -1.28 6.68
N VAL A 55 -2.11 -0.34 6.70
CA VAL A 55 -0.69 -0.62 6.87
C VAL A 55 -0.16 0.05 8.12
N ASP A 56 0.43 -0.76 9.00
CA ASP A 56 1.13 -0.31 10.19
C ASP A 56 2.66 -0.41 9.97
N PRO A 57 3.43 0.69 10.07
CA PRO A 57 4.87 0.67 9.94
C PRO A 57 5.59 0.44 11.27
N GLU A 58 6.59 -0.43 11.26
CA GLU A 58 7.50 -0.67 12.37
C GLU A 58 8.95 -0.34 11.95
N ILE A 59 9.65 0.45 12.76
CA ILE A 59 11.10 0.67 12.57
C ILE A 59 11.86 -0.43 13.29
N ARG A 60 12.74 -1.12 12.57
CA ARG A 60 13.66 -2.12 13.10
C ARG A 60 15.09 -1.75 12.75
N TYR A 61 16.03 -2.42 13.41
CA TYR A 61 17.47 -2.27 13.22
C TYR A 61 18.08 -3.63 12.93
N ASP A 62 19.06 -3.67 12.04
CA ASP A 62 19.84 -4.88 11.79
C ASP A 62 21.00 -5.04 12.80
N GLU A 63 21.80 -6.10 12.64
CA GLU A 63 22.93 -6.39 13.52
C GLU A 63 24.04 -5.32 13.47
N ARG A 64 24.07 -4.50 12.42
CA ARG A 64 25.03 -3.40 12.24
C ARG A 64 24.50 -2.08 12.82
N GLY A 65 23.24 -2.06 13.23
CA GLY A 65 22.54 -0.87 13.73
C GLY A 65 21.94 -0.02 12.61
N ASP A 66 21.91 -0.50 11.37
CA ASP A 66 21.26 0.18 10.26
C ASP A 66 19.75 -0.03 10.36
N TYR A 67 18.98 1.06 10.24
CA TYR A 67 17.53 0.98 10.37
C TYR A 67 16.88 0.52 9.06
N TYR A 68 15.73 -0.14 9.19
CA TYR A 68 14.82 -0.43 8.09
C TYR A 68 13.37 -0.36 8.58
N ILE A 69 12.43 -0.15 7.67
CA ILE A 69 11.01 -0.04 7.95
C ILE A 69 10.31 -1.31 7.47
N VAL A 70 9.61 -1.98 8.37
CA VAL A 70 8.72 -3.10 8.05
C VAL A 70 7.30 -2.59 8.00
N LYS A 71 6.60 -2.87 6.91
CA LYS A 71 5.18 -2.58 6.74
C LYS A 71 4.38 -3.85 6.97
N HIS A 72 3.41 -3.77 7.89
CA HIS A 72 2.49 -4.85 8.19
C HIS A 72 1.11 -4.51 7.61
N ILE A 73 0.58 -5.37 6.74
CA ILE A 73 -0.81 -5.26 6.27
C ILE A 73 -1.71 -5.86 7.37
N ALA A 74 -2.21 -5.03 8.27
CA ALA A 74 -2.97 -5.48 9.44
C ALA A 74 -4.45 -5.76 9.13
N GLN A 75 -4.98 -5.18 8.06
CA GLN A 75 -6.34 -5.43 7.56
C GLN A 75 -6.33 -5.41 6.05
N PHE A 76 -7.06 -6.30 5.39
CA PHE A 76 -7.15 -6.37 3.92
C PHE A 76 -8.59 -6.64 3.48
N GLY A 77 -9.12 -5.87 2.53
CA GLY A 77 -10.49 -6.01 2.00
C GLY A 77 -11.60 -5.50 2.94
N GLY A 78 -11.27 -4.83 4.05
CA GLY A 78 -12.24 -4.34 5.01
C GLY A 78 -13.10 -3.16 4.52
N SER A 79 -14.10 -2.77 5.32
CA SER A 79 -14.95 -1.58 5.11
C SER A 79 -14.71 -0.51 6.20
N PRO A 80 -13.51 0.10 6.27
CA PRO A 80 -13.23 1.11 7.28
C PRO A 80 -13.96 2.44 7.01
N TYR A 81 -14.12 3.22 8.06
CA TYR A 81 -14.50 4.63 7.97
C TYR A 81 -13.25 5.50 8.00
N VAL A 82 -13.08 6.37 7.01
CA VAL A 82 -11.92 7.28 6.92
C VAL A 82 -12.37 8.74 6.93
N SER A 83 -11.60 9.60 7.62
CA SER A 83 -11.83 11.05 7.60
C SER A 83 -11.12 11.69 6.41
N ASN A 84 -11.83 12.52 5.65
CA ASN A 84 -11.25 13.23 4.50
C ASN A 84 -10.45 14.50 4.89
N GLY A 85 -10.25 14.74 6.18
CA GLY A 85 -9.58 15.94 6.69
C GLY A 85 -10.39 17.24 6.56
N LYS A 86 -11.59 17.20 5.96
CA LYS A 86 -12.55 18.31 5.86
C LYS A 86 -13.75 18.12 6.79
N GLY A 87 -13.64 17.25 7.80
CA GLY A 87 -14.70 16.94 8.74
C GLY A 87 -15.78 16.00 8.22
N GLN A 88 -15.56 15.32 7.08
CA GLN A 88 -16.47 14.28 6.58
C GLN A 88 -15.84 12.91 6.77
N THR A 89 -16.67 11.96 7.22
CA THR A 89 -16.32 10.56 7.32
C THR A 89 -16.89 9.82 6.12
N ILE A 90 -16.05 9.05 5.43
CA ILE A 90 -16.42 8.26 4.25
C ILE A 90 -16.25 6.79 4.59
N GLN A 91 -17.30 6.01 4.35
CA GLN A 91 -17.23 4.56 4.43
C GLN A 91 -16.64 4.01 3.14
N LEU A 92 -15.58 3.22 3.26
CA LEU A 92 -14.99 2.51 2.13
C LEU A 92 -15.70 1.15 1.95
N HIS A 93 -15.89 0.72 0.72
CA HIS A 93 -16.55 -0.54 0.43
C HIS A 93 -15.66 -1.72 0.78
N ALA A 94 -16.26 -2.74 1.41
CA ALA A 94 -15.61 -4.02 1.61
C ALA A 94 -15.35 -4.69 0.26
N TRP A 95 -14.28 -5.46 0.22
CA TRP A 95 -13.94 -6.36 -0.86
C TRP A 95 -13.76 -7.76 -0.32
N HIS A 96 -14.26 -8.74 -1.06
CA HIS A 96 -14.10 -10.15 -0.74
C HIS A 96 -13.50 -10.84 -1.95
N ALA A 97 -12.44 -11.60 -1.74
CA ALA A 97 -11.90 -12.46 -2.77
C ALA A 97 -12.87 -13.60 -3.07
N ASP A 98 -12.97 -13.96 -4.35
CA ASP A 98 -13.69 -15.13 -4.82
C ASP A 98 -12.94 -16.43 -4.49
N SER A 99 -11.63 -16.34 -4.22
CA SER A 99 -10.75 -17.48 -3.88
C SER A 99 -9.53 -17.05 -3.06
N PRO A 100 -8.91 -17.96 -2.27
CA PRO A 100 -7.65 -17.69 -1.58
C PRO A 100 -6.51 -17.29 -2.53
N GLU A 101 -6.50 -17.85 -3.75
CA GLU A 101 -5.50 -17.54 -4.77
C GLU A 101 -5.62 -16.09 -5.26
N GLN A 102 -6.85 -15.60 -5.46
CA GLN A 102 -7.09 -14.20 -5.82
C GLN A 102 -6.72 -13.26 -4.69
N GLU A 103 -7.02 -13.62 -3.43
CA GLU A 103 -6.60 -12.82 -2.27
C GLU A 103 -5.07 -12.72 -2.19
N ARG A 104 -4.38 -13.84 -2.38
CA ARG A 104 -2.92 -13.88 -2.42
C ARG A 104 -2.35 -13.02 -3.57
N GLU A 105 -2.91 -13.11 -4.76
CA GLU A 105 -2.48 -12.30 -5.91
C GLU A 105 -2.66 -10.80 -5.64
N ALA A 106 -3.81 -10.41 -5.08
CA ALA A 106 -4.07 -9.03 -4.68
C ALA A 106 -3.10 -8.54 -3.59
N MET A 107 -2.78 -9.38 -2.59
CA MET A 107 -1.79 -9.05 -1.57
C MET A 107 -0.39 -8.86 -2.16
N LEU A 108 0.04 -9.72 -3.09
CA LEU A 108 1.34 -9.56 -3.75
C LEU A 108 1.41 -8.28 -4.58
N LEU A 109 0.34 -7.92 -5.28
CA LEU A 109 0.24 -6.64 -5.99
C LEU A 109 0.28 -5.44 -5.02
N ALA A 110 -0.40 -5.54 -3.88
CA ALA A 110 -0.36 -4.51 -2.85
C ALA A 110 1.06 -4.36 -2.28
N ILE A 111 1.75 -5.46 -2.00
CA ILE A 111 3.12 -5.49 -1.50
C ILE A 111 4.07 -4.81 -2.48
N GLU A 112 4.04 -5.21 -3.74
CA GLU A 112 4.88 -4.62 -4.80
C GLU A 112 4.62 -3.11 -4.92
N ALA A 113 3.36 -2.69 -4.94
CA ALA A 113 3.00 -1.28 -5.00
C ALA A 113 3.41 -0.49 -3.73
N LEU A 114 3.34 -1.11 -2.54
CA LEU A 114 3.78 -0.51 -1.28
C LEU A 114 5.29 -0.29 -1.21
N LEU A 115 6.07 -1.17 -1.84
CA LEU A 115 7.53 -1.04 -1.97
C LEU A 115 7.88 0.16 -2.86
N VAL A 116 7.17 0.33 -3.98
CA VAL A 116 7.33 1.50 -4.86
C VAL A 116 6.82 2.78 -4.20
N TYR A 117 5.73 2.70 -3.44
CA TYR A 117 5.24 3.83 -2.65
C TYR A 117 6.27 4.30 -1.62
N GLY A 118 7.06 3.42 -1.01
CA GLY A 118 8.07 3.81 -0.03
C GLY A 118 7.45 4.41 1.25
N GLY A 119 7.89 5.58 1.68
CA GLY A 119 7.25 6.37 2.73
C GLY A 119 6.21 7.35 2.20
N PHE A 120 6.51 8.03 1.08
CA PHE A 120 5.68 9.08 0.47
C PHE A 120 5.93 9.22 -1.04
N TYR A 121 5.72 8.13 -1.78
CA TYR A 121 6.02 8.06 -3.23
C TYR A 121 7.51 8.23 -3.55
N ASP A 122 8.37 7.66 -2.72
CA ASP A 122 9.84 7.78 -2.75
C ASP A 122 10.52 6.39 -2.73
N GLY A 123 9.80 5.30 -2.98
CA GLY A 123 10.35 3.94 -2.89
C GLY A 123 11.52 3.66 -3.83
N TYR A 124 11.59 4.36 -4.97
CA TYR A 124 12.72 4.27 -5.89
C TYR A 124 13.97 5.06 -5.44
N GLU A 125 13.81 6.00 -4.52
CA GLU A 125 14.93 6.79 -3.98
C GLU A 125 15.67 6.03 -2.88
N HIS A 126 14.99 5.09 -2.22
CA HIS A 126 15.57 4.27 -1.15
C HIS A 126 16.32 3.06 -1.71
N ALA A 127 17.44 2.73 -1.06
CA ALA A 127 18.14 1.47 -1.34
C ALA A 127 17.22 0.26 -1.06
N ASP A 128 17.46 -0.82 -1.80
CA ASP A 128 16.73 -2.06 -1.55
C ASP A 128 16.94 -2.56 -0.10
N GLY A 129 15.87 -3.10 0.48
CA GLY A 129 15.85 -3.58 1.86
C GLY A 129 15.62 -2.50 2.94
N ILE A 130 15.61 -1.20 2.61
CA ILE A 130 15.20 -0.13 3.54
C ILE A 130 13.71 -0.26 3.85
N ILE A 131 12.88 -0.41 2.81
CA ILE A 131 11.45 -0.69 2.96
C ILE A 131 11.25 -2.18 2.75
N ARG A 132 10.54 -2.81 3.69
CA ARG A 132 10.16 -4.22 3.64
C ARG A 132 8.67 -4.34 3.90
N VAL A 133 8.02 -5.31 3.29
CA VAL A 133 6.62 -5.62 3.58
C VAL A 133 6.52 -7.05 4.06
N GLU A 134 5.91 -7.26 5.21
CA GLU A 134 5.73 -8.59 5.78
C GLU A 134 4.48 -9.27 5.22
N PHE A 135 4.63 -10.48 4.72
CA PHE A 135 3.53 -11.33 4.29
C PHE A 135 3.92 -12.80 4.41
N GLU A 136 3.04 -13.60 5.02
CA GLU A 136 3.24 -15.05 5.23
C GLU A 136 4.56 -15.40 5.94
N GLY A 137 4.95 -14.60 6.93
CA GLY A 137 6.19 -14.81 7.69
C GLY A 137 7.47 -14.50 6.91
N ARG A 138 7.37 -13.91 5.71
CA ARG A 138 8.51 -13.43 4.91
C ARG A 138 8.49 -11.91 4.82
N LEU A 139 9.69 -11.31 4.81
CA LEU A 139 9.89 -9.92 4.46
C LEU A 139 10.20 -9.80 2.96
N TYR A 140 9.32 -9.15 2.22
CA TYR A 140 9.49 -8.84 0.81
C TYR A 140 10.18 -7.48 0.63
N THR A 141 10.98 -7.38 -0.43
CA THR A 141 11.84 -6.26 -0.81
C THR A 141 11.70 -5.97 -2.31
N LYS A 142 12.33 -4.90 -2.82
CA LYS A 142 12.23 -4.52 -4.24
C LYS A 142 12.78 -5.61 -5.16
N SER A 143 13.88 -6.24 -4.75
CA SER A 143 14.50 -7.34 -5.51
C SER A 143 13.58 -8.55 -5.71
N ASP A 144 12.62 -8.79 -4.82
CA ASP A 144 11.68 -9.91 -4.94
C ASP A 144 10.69 -9.73 -6.12
N PHE A 145 10.58 -8.51 -6.64
CA PHE A 145 9.69 -8.12 -7.75
C PHE A 145 10.45 -7.50 -8.94
N GLU A 146 11.78 -7.64 -8.98
CA GLU A 146 12.62 -7.08 -10.04
C GLU A 146 12.51 -5.54 -10.16
N LEU A 147 12.19 -4.86 -9.06
CA LEU A 147 12.13 -3.40 -9.00
C LEU A 147 13.56 -2.81 -8.80
N PRO A 148 13.86 -1.64 -9.41
CA PRO A 148 15.14 -0.96 -9.26
C PRO A 148 15.36 -0.38 -7.85
#